data_AF-A0A3B4Y0A9-F1
#
_entry.id   AF-A0A3B4Y0A9-F1
#
_cell.length_a   1.000
_cell.length_b   1.000
_cell.length_c   1.000
_cell.angle_alpha   90.00
_cell.angle_beta   90.00
_cell.angle_gamma   90.00
#
_symmetry.space_group_name_H-M   'P 1'
#
loop_
_entity.id
_entity.type
_entity.pdbx_description
1 polymer ?
#
loop_
_entity_poly.entity_id
_entity_poly.type
_entity_poly.pdbx_seq_one_letter_code
_entity_poly.pdbx_strand_id
1 'polypeptide(L)'
;MADISKTVRVELHAPDLEELRGVLQAGLEDNFAEVQVSVVECPDLTKEPFQFPVKGLCGSPRITDVGGVPYLVPVVQKHKVEYNMNTISKELELPGAFILGAAAAPSRIVGMNAEVIEVRAKKRTGGHSLVTALRKTLEGRYPEKSLALGGTFVIQKGKAKIHIMPREFSVCPLNTNDEVNNWLKHFEVSAPLICQSVLVSRDPGLDLRVEHTHCFSHHGEGGHYYIDTTPDSVEYLGYFMPAEFIYRIDRPKETHGVGRD
;
A
#
# COMPACT_ATOMS: atom_id res chain seq x y z
N MET A 1 -10.77 2.71 -27.49
CA MET A 1 -10.79 2.44 -26.04
C MET A 1 -10.20 1.06 -25.85
N ALA A 2 -9.32 0.83 -24.88
CA ALA A 2 -8.89 -0.52 -24.56
C ALA A 2 -10.11 -1.33 -24.09
N ASP A 3 -10.18 -2.60 -24.48
CA ASP A 3 -11.18 -3.54 -23.98
C ASP A 3 -10.82 -3.87 -22.53
N ILE A 4 -11.28 -3.02 -21.61
CA ILE A 4 -11.05 -3.19 -20.16
C ILE A 4 -11.82 -4.44 -19.76
N SER A 5 -11.09 -5.53 -19.51
CA SER A 5 -11.70 -6.78 -19.12
C SER A 5 -12.56 -6.60 -17.86
N LYS A 6 -13.70 -7.29 -17.87
CA LYS A 6 -14.81 -7.19 -16.92
C LYS A 6 -14.33 -6.97 -15.47
N THR A 7 -14.50 -5.76 -14.95
CA THR A 7 -14.22 -5.38 -13.56
C THR A 7 -14.81 -6.41 -12.60
N VAL A 8 -13.97 -7.01 -11.75
CA VAL A 8 -14.40 -7.99 -10.74
C VAL A 8 -14.42 -7.30 -9.38
N ARG A 9 -15.61 -7.19 -8.78
CA ARG A 9 -15.84 -6.70 -7.42
C ARG A 9 -15.98 -7.88 -6.47
N VAL A 10 -15.26 -7.83 -5.34
CA VAL A 10 -15.41 -8.78 -4.23
C VAL A 10 -15.65 -8.00 -2.94
N GLU A 11 -16.62 -8.45 -2.15
CA GLU A 11 -16.89 -7.96 -0.81
C GLU A 11 -15.84 -8.52 0.17
N LEU A 12 -15.27 -7.65 0.98
CA LEU A 12 -14.25 -7.99 1.97
C LEU A 12 -14.88 -8.08 3.36
N HIS A 13 -14.17 -8.74 4.29
CA HIS A 13 -14.53 -8.59 5.69
C HIS A 13 -13.99 -7.26 6.21
N ALA A 14 -14.90 -6.36 6.59
CA ALA A 14 -14.61 -5.17 7.37
C ALA A 14 -15.12 -5.38 8.82
N PRO A 15 -14.23 -5.68 9.79
CA PRO A 15 -14.56 -5.62 11.21
C PRO A 15 -14.86 -4.19 11.66
N ASP A 16 -15.48 -4.06 12.82
CA ASP A 16 -15.59 -2.78 13.53
C ASP A 16 -14.20 -2.21 13.90
N LEU A 17 -14.09 -0.88 13.99
CA LEU A 17 -12.82 -0.20 14.26
C LEU A 17 -12.26 -0.52 15.66
N GLU A 18 -13.09 -0.76 16.68
CA GLU A 18 -12.63 -1.14 18.01
C GLU A 18 -12.20 -2.61 18.09
N GLU A 19 -12.86 -3.52 17.36
CA GLU A 19 -12.35 -4.90 17.18
C GLU A 19 -10.98 -4.85 16.48
N LEU A 20 -10.88 -4.08 15.39
CA LEU A 20 -9.68 -3.98 14.58
C LEU A 20 -8.52 -3.31 15.34
N ARG A 21 -8.79 -2.28 16.16
CA ARG A 21 -7.84 -1.68 17.11
C ARG A 21 -7.24 -2.74 18.05
N GLY A 22 -8.08 -3.52 18.72
CA GLY A 22 -7.64 -4.53 19.68
C GLY A 22 -6.79 -5.63 19.03
N VAL A 23 -7.16 -6.06 17.82
CA VAL A 23 -6.41 -7.03 17.02
C VAL A 23 -5.04 -6.49 16.60
N LEU A 24 -4.98 -5.26 16.10
CA LEU A 24 -3.74 -4.64 15.63
C LEU A 24 -2.78 -4.29 16.76
N GLN A 25 -3.28 -3.87 17.94
CA GLN A 25 -2.45 -3.64 19.12
C GLN A 25 -1.67 -4.92 19.47
N ALA A 26 -2.37 -6.03 19.69
CA ALA A 26 -1.76 -7.28 20.15
C ALA A 26 -0.73 -7.84 19.16
N GLY A 27 -1.04 -7.87 17.85
CA GLY A 27 -0.11 -8.43 16.85
C GLY A 27 1.08 -7.53 16.49
N LEU A 28 1.00 -6.22 16.77
CA LEU A 28 2.16 -5.32 16.63
C LEU A 28 3.10 -5.40 17.83
N GLU A 29 2.60 -5.68 19.04
CA GLU A 29 3.43 -5.87 20.25
C GLU A 29 4.41 -7.05 20.13
N ASP A 30 4.08 -8.07 19.33
CA ASP A 30 4.99 -9.18 18.98
C ASP A 30 6.21 -8.73 18.14
N ASN A 31 6.17 -7.54 17.52
CA ASN A 31 7.16 -7.09 16.54
C ASN A 31 7.78 -5.71 16.84
N PHE A 32 7.23 -4.95 17.80
CA PHE A 32 7.69 -3.61 18.19
C PHE A 32 7.65 -3.44 19.71
N ALA A 33 8.67 -2.81 20.29
CA ALA A 33 8.77 -2.65 21.75
C ALA A 33 7.81 -1.60 22.34
N GLU A 34 7.36 -0.64 21.53
CA GLU A 34 6.41 0.40 21.95
C GLU A 34 5.31 0.53 20.90
N VAL A 35 4.08 0.16 21.26
CA VAL A 35 2.91 0.14 20.36
C VAL A 35 1.72 0.85 21.00
N GLN A 36 1.03 1.67 20.21
CA GLN A 36 -0.28 2.22 20.55
C GLN A 36 -1.16 2.25 19.29
N VAL A 37 -2.31 1.60 19.36
CA VAL A 37 -3.34 1.61 18.33
C VAL A 37 -4.62 2.20 18.92
N SER A 38 -5.22 3.17 18.24
CA SER A 38 -6.42 3.88 18.69
C SER A 38 -7.36 4.20 17.54
N VAL A 39 -8.67 4.19 17.81
CA VAL A 39 -9.67 4.80 16.92
C VAL A 39 -9.70 6.30 17.22
N VAL A 40 -9.58 7.14 16.20
CA VAL A 40 -9.51 8.60 16.34
C VAL A 40 -10.25 9.31 15.19
N GLU A 41 -10.68 10.55 15.41
CA GLU A 41 -11.00 11.44 14.29
C GLU A 41 -9.77 11.60 13.38
N CYS A 42 -9.96 11.52 12.06
CA CYS A 42 -8.83 11.70 11.13
C CYS A 42 -8.28 13.13 11.26
N PRO A 43 -6.96 13.31 11.51
CA PRO A 43 -6.37 14.64 11.55
C PRO A 43 -6.43 15.28 10.16
N ASP A 44 -6.46 16.62 10.10
CA ASP A 44 -6.53 17.35 8.83
C ASP A 44 -5.29 17.08 7.96
N LEU A 45 -5.42 16.12 7.03
CA LEU A 45 -4.35 15.68 6.13
C LEU A 45 -3.95 16.75 5.11
N THR A 46 -4.62 17.91 5.05
CA THR A 46 -4.12 19.07 4.30
C THR A 46 -2.94 19.75 4.99
N LYS A 47 -2.61 19.37 6.24
CA LYS A 47 -1.50 19.93 7.03
C LYS A 47 -0.24 19.07 6.90
N GLU A 48 0.86 19.61 7.39
CA GLU A 48 2.09 18.85 7.60
C GLU A 48 1.84 17.62 8.48
N PRO A 49 2.52 16.48 8.23
CA PRO A 49 3.50 16.26 7.16
C PRO A 49 2.89 15.86 5.80
N PHE A 50 1.57 15.60 5.75
CA PHE A 50 0.92 14.94 4.61
C PHE A 50 0.69 15.87 3.41
N GLN A 51 0.27 17.12 3.66
CA GLN A 51 -0.08 18.13 2.65
C GLN A 51 -1.01 17.60 1.54
N PHE A 52 -1.89 16.66 1.86
CA PHE A 52 -2.81 16.08 0.90
C PHE A 52 -3.85 17.11 0.43
N PRO A 53 -4.41 16.93 -0.79
CA PRO A 53 -5.50 17.76 -1.29
C PRO A 53 -6.85 17.53 -0.59
N VAL A 54 -6.85 16.84 0.56
CA VAL A 54 -8.00 16.26 1.24
C VAL A 54 -7.79 16.36 2.75
N LYS A 55 -8.87 16.43 3.52
CA LYS A 55 -8.77 16.48 4.99
C LYS A 55 -8.60 15.12 5.65
N GLY A 56 -9.04 14.03 5.03
CA GLY A 56 -9.01 12.68 5.58
C GLY A 56 -9.26 11.58 4.52
N LEU A 57 -9.37 10.33 4.97
CA LEU A 57 -9.36 9.15 4.10
C LEU A 57 -10.71 8.44 3.94
N CYS A 58 -11.75 8.93 4.60
CA CYS A 58 -12.94 8.15 4.90
C CYS A 58 -14.12 8.52 3.98
N GLY A 59 -15.19 7.73 4.06
CA GLY A 59 -16.41 7.92 3.26
C GLY A 59 -16.95 6.59 2.75
N SER A 60 -16.28 6.00 1.76
CA SER A 60 -16.69 4.70 1.19
C SER A 60 -15.47 3.86 0.78
N PRO A 61 -14.64 3.43 1.76
CA PRO A 61 -13.30 2.89 1.54
C PRO A 61 -13.33 1.58 0.72
N ARG A 62 -12.51 1.55 -0.33
CA ARG A 62 -12.37 0.43 -1.27
C ARG A 62 -10.96 0.38 -1.83
N ILE A 63 -10.48 -0.81 -2.16
CA ILE A 63 -9.18 -1.01 -2.80
C ILE A 63 -9.36 -1.37 -4.27
N THR A 64 -8.42 -0.92 -5.11
CA THR A 64 -8.36 -1.28 -6.51
C THR A 64 -6.99 -1.86 -6.85
N ASP A 65 -6.97 -2.96 -7.60
CA ASP A 65 -5.76 -3.54 -8.18
C ASP A 65 -5.94 -3.59 -9.70
N VAL A 66 -5.16 -2.75 -10.41
CA VAL A 66 -5.29 -2.47 -11.83
C VAL A 66 -4.05 -2.94 -12.58
N GLY A 67 -4.22 -3.85 -13.54
CA GLY A 67 -3.09 -4.44 -14.27
C GLY A 67 -2.26 -5.37 -13.38
N GLY A 68 -0.94 -5.25 -13.40
CA GLY A 68 -0.06 -5.95 -12.47
C GLY A 68 1.37 -6.10 -12.94
N VAL A 69 2.21 -6.68 -12.08
CA VAL A 69 3.63 -6.97 -12.35
C VAL A 69 3.87 -7.77 -13.65
N PRO A 70 3.00 -8.73 -14.07
CA PRO A 70 3.14 -9.43 -15.36
C PRO A 70 3.01 -8.55 -16.63
N TYR A 71 2.63 -7.27 -16.51
CA TYR A 71 2.69 -6.32 -17.62
C TYR A 71 4.03 -5.56 -17.69
N LEU A 72 4.89 -5.68 -16.67
CA LEU A 72 6.21 -5.07 -16.58
C LEU A 72 7.33 -6.10 -16.82
N VAL A 73 7.23 -7.27 -16.18
CA VAL A 73 8.20 -8.37 -16.29
C VAL A 73 7.47 -9.64 -16.79
N PRO A 74 8.16 -10.61 -17.43
CA PRO A 74 9.59 -10.60 -17.74
C PRO A 74 9.99 -9.59 -18.82
N VAL A 75 9.05 -9.20 -19.71
CA VAL A 75 9.24 -8.15 -20.72
C VAL A 75 8.07 -7.18 -20.68
N VAL A 76 8.37 -5.88 -20.69
CA VAL A 76 7.36 -4.82 -20.58
C VAL A 76 6.36 -4.82 -21.75
N GLN A 77 5.07 -4.91 -21.43
CA GLN A 77 3.98 -4.93 -22.39
C GLN A 77 3.60 -3.50 -22.80
N LYS A 78 4.45 -2.82 -23.58
CA LYS A 78 4.30 -1.40 -24.00
C LYS A 78 2.99 -1.05 -24.74
N HIS A 79 2.20 -2.04 -25.15
CA HIS A 79 0.89 -1.85 -25.78
C HIS A 79 -0.26 -1.72 -24.74
N LYS A 80 -0.01 -2.03 -23.47
CA LYS A 80 -0.95 -1.76 -22.37
C LYS A 80 -1.04 -0.26 -22.15
N VAL A 81 -2.28 0.24 -22.10
CA VAL A 81 -2.58 1.67 -22.12
C VAL A 81 -2.42 2.26 -20.71
N GLU A 82 -2.01 3.53 -20.64
CA GLU A 82 -2.02 4.30 -19.39
C GLU A 82 -3.41 4.29 -18.74
N TYR A 83 -3.47 4.02 -17.45
CA TYR A 83 -4.72 3.97 -16.72
C TYR A 83 -5.18 5.37 -16.29
N ASN A 84 -6.37 5.77 -16.73
CA ASN A 84 -6.96 7.04 -16.31
C ASN A 84 -7.70 6.88 -14.98
N MET A 85 -7.18 7.50 -13.91
CA MET A 85 -7.74 7.39 -12.57
C MET A 85 -9.17 7.96 -12.43
N ASN A 86 -9.58 8.91 -13.29
CA ASN A 86 -10.96 9.41 -13.34
C ASN A 86 -11.93 8.47 -14.10
N THR A 87 -11.40 7.59 -14.94
CA THR A 87 -12.18 6.47 -15.51
C THR A 87 -12.28 5.36 -14.48
N ILE A 88 -11.16 4.99 -13.83
CA ILE A 88 -11.16 3.99 -12.75
C ILE A 88 -12.14 4.39 -11.65
N SER A 89 -12.13 5.64 -11.15
CA SER A 89 -13.05 6.03 -10.06
C SER A 89 -14.54 5.84 -10.42
N LYS A 90 -14.91 5.88 -11.71
CA LYS A 90 -16.27 5.52 -12.17
C LYS A 90 -16.52 4.02 -12.15
N GLU A 91 -15.56 3.21 -12.63
CA GLU A 91 -15.59 1.74 -12.56
C GLU A 91 -15.63 1.21 -11.12
N LEU A 92 -15.01 1.95 -10.18
CA LEU A 92 -15.04 1.67 -8.75
C LEU A 92 -16.37 2.06 -8.07
N GLU A 93 -17.39 2.50 -8.82
CA GLU A 93 -18.65 3.03 -8.27
C GLU A 93 -18.42 4.22 -7.29
N LEU A 94 -17.38 5.04 -7.52
CA LEU A 94 -17.00 6.17 -6.65
C LEU A 94 -16.41 7.36 -7.46
N PRO A 95 -17.18 7.98 -8.36
CA PRO A 95 -16.69 9.10 -9.18
C PRO A 95 -16.24 10.28 -8.31
N GLY A 96 -15.00 10.74 -8.53
CA GLY A 96 -14.38 11.80 -7.70
C GLY A 96 -13.69 11.29 -6.43
N ALA A 97 -13.45 9.97 -6.31
CA ALA A 97 -12.70 9.35 -5.22
C ALA A 97 -11.33 10.01 -4.97
N PHE A 98 -10.95 10.10 -3.69
CA PHE A 98 -9.54 10.19 -3.34
C PHE A 98 -8.88 8.85 -3.56
N ILE A 99 -7.78 8.84 -4.31
CA ILE A 99 -7.01 7.64 -4.56
C ILE A 99 -5.57 7.87 -4.09
N LEU A 100 -5.15 7.04 -3.15
CA LEU A 100 -3.78 6.88 -2.67
C LEU A 100 -3.36 5.43 -2.86
N GLY A 101 -2.05 5.19 -2.93
CA GLY A 101 -1.49 3.85 -3.05
C GLY A 101 -0.22 3.81 -3.88
N ALA A 102 0.35 2.62 -4.00
CA ALA A 102 1.58 2.40 -4.76
C ALA A 102 1.27 2.07 -6.23
N ALA A 103 1.69 2.95 -7.14
CA ALA A 103 1.56 2.80 -8.59
C ALA A 103 2.69 3.53 -9.33
N ALA A 104 2.84 3.23 -10.63
CA ALA A 104 3.55 4.12 -11.56
C ALA A 104 2.60 5.27 -11.92
N ALA A 105 2.84 6.48 -11.40
CA ALA A 105 1.79 7.49 -11.25
C ALA A 105 2.10 8.87 -11.88
N PRO A 106 1.15 9.43 -12.65
CA PRO A 106 0.91 10.88 -12.79
C PRO A 106 -0.16 11.37 -11.79
N SER A 107 -0.10 12.63 -11.34
CA SER A 107 -0.79 13.11 -10.12
C SER A 107 -2.01 14.04 -10.32
N ARG A 108 -3.07 13.92 -9.48
CA ARG A 108 -3.93 15.01 -8.89
C ARG A 108 -5.27 14.59 -8.17
N ILE A 109 -5.37 14.92 -6.85
CA ILE A 109 -6.47 15.68 -6.12
C ILE A 109 -7.88 15.09 -5.78
N VAL A 110 -8.50 15.59 -4.66
CA VAL A 110 -9.88 15.43 -4.06
C VAL A 110 -10.10 14.16 -3.19
N GLY A 111 -10.80 14.09 -2.02
CA GLY A 111 -11.31 15.17 -1.11
C GLY A 111 -12.40 14.81 -0.03
N MET A 112 -12.17 14.00 1.04
CA MET A 112 -13.21 13.66 2.09
C MET A 112 -12.70 13.56 3.56
N ASN A 113 -13.56 13.22 4.56
CA ASN A 113 -13.28 13.23 6.03
C ASN A 113 -14.18 12.24 6.84
N ALA A 114 -13.63 11.47 7.82
CA ALA A 114 -14.32 10.83 8.98
C ALA A 114 -13.27 10.25 9.98
N GLU A 115 -13.59 9.21 10.77
CA GLU A 115 -12.69 8.53 11.73
C GLU A 115 -11.76 7.49 11.08
N VAL A 116 -10.60 7.22 11.70
CA VAL A 116 -9.55 6.27 11.23
C VAL A 116 -8.89 5.50 12.37
N ILE A 117 -8.16 4.44 12.04
CA ILE A 117 -7.24 3.77 12.97
C ILE A 117 -5.88 4.48 12.94
N GLU A 118 -5.49 5.08 14.06
CA GLU A 118 -4.12 5.53 14.30
C GLU A 118 -3.26 4.35 14.78
N VAL A 119 -2.07 4.21 14.19
CA VAL A 119 -1.04 3.23 14.57
C VAL A 119 0.25 3.96 14.90
N ARG A 120 0.69 3.88 16.14
CA ARG A 120 2.02 4.31 16.60
C ARG A 120 2.84 3.09 16.93
N ALA A 121 3.99 2.94 16.30
CA ALA A 121 4.90 1.82 16.54
C ALA A 121 6.34 2.34 16.57
N LYS A 122 7.11 1.95 17.59
CA LYS A 122 8.53 2.32 17.72
C LYS A 122 9.38 1.12 18.09
N LYS A 123 10.66 1.18 17.71
CA LYS A 123 11.68 0.18 18.04
C LYS A 123 11.28 -1.23 17.57
N ARG A 124 11.56 -1.56 16.32
CA ARG A 124 11.24 -2.87 15.76
C ARG A 124 12.11 -3.95 16.40
N THR A 125 11.48 -4.86 17.11
CA THR A 125 12.11 -6.03 17.76
C THR A 125 12.00 -7.30 16.92
N GLY A 126 10.98 -7.38 16.05
CA GLY A 126 10.72 -8.53 15.19
C GLY A 126 11.26 -8.39 13.76
N GLY A 127 11.08 -9.44 12.97
CA GLY A 127 11.56 -9.54 11.59
C GLY A 127 10.69 -8.85 10.53
N HIS A 128 9.46 -8.45 10.86
CA HIS A 128 8.51 -7.91 9.87
C HIS A 128 8.60 -6.38 9.75
N SER A 129 8.47 -5.86 8.53
CA SER A 129 8.18 -4.43 8.32
C SER A 129 6.86 -4.04 8.98
N LEU A 130 6.60 -2.74 9.20
CA LEU A 130 5.28 -2.28 9.71
C LEU A 130 4.11 -2.85 8.89
N VAL A 131 4.20 -2.79 7.56
CA VAL A 131 3.14 -3.23 6.64
C VAL A 131 2.95 -4.75 6.70
N THR A 132 4.06 -5.49 6.74
CA THR A 132 4.05 -6.96 6.86
C THR A 132 3.50 -7.40 8.22
N ALA A 133 3.83 -6.69 9.31
CA ALA A 133 3.32 -6.96 10.65
C ALA A 133 1.80 -6.70 10.73
N LEU A 134 1.31 -5.58 10.18
CA LEU A 134 -0.12 -5.30 10.04
C LEU A 134 -0.82 -6.43 9.26
N ARG A 135 -0.31 -6.81 8.08
CA ARG A 135 -0.92 -7.85 7.25
C ARG A 135 -0.93 -9.21 7.94
N LYS A 136 0.21 -9.64 8.52
CA LYS A 136 0.33 -10.92 9.23
C LYS A 136 -0.56 -11.02 10.45
N THR A 137 -0.75 -9.92 11.18
CA THR A 137 -1.71 -9.84 12.30
C THR A 137 -3.13 -10.14 11.84
N LEU A 138 -3.58 -9.52 10.74
CA LEU A 138 -4.91 -9.76 10.18
C LEU A 138 -5.08 -11.17 9.61
N GLU A 139 -4.05 -11.68 8.91
CA GLU A 139 -4.03 -13.05 8.37
C GLU A 139 -4.15 -14.10 9.49
N GLY A 140 -3.41 -13.94 10.59
CA GLY A 140 -3.46 -14.84 11.74
C GLY A 140 -4.79 -14.79 12.53
N ARG A 141 -5.38 -13.60 12.68
CA ARG A 141 -6.64 -13.42 13.42
C ARG A 141 -7.90 -13.83 12.64
N TYR A 142 -7.85 -13.79 11.31
CA TYR A 142 -8.99 -14.08 10.43
C TYR A 142 -8.59 -15.01 9.27
N PRO A 143 -8.13 -16.25 9.54
CA PRO A 143 -7.53 -17.13 8.53
C PRO A 143 -8.45 -17.45 7.35
N GLU A 144 -9.76 -17.52 7.60
CA GLU A 144 -10.78 -17.84 6.59
C GLU A 144 -11.39 -16.60 5.89
N LYS A 145 -10.89 -15.38 6.17
CA LYS A 145 -11.46 -14.14 5.61
C LYS A 145 -10.39 -13.27 4.96
N SER A 146 -10.76 -12.63 3.85
CA SER A 146 -9.92 -11.60 3.23
C SER A 146 -10.31 -10.24 3.81
N LEU A 147 -9.34 -9.58 4.43
CA LEU A 147 -9.41 -8.20 4.91
C LEU A 147 -8.40 -7.38 4.11
N ALA A 148 -8.61 -6.08 4.00
CA ALA A 148 -7.61 -5.20 3.38
C ALA A 148 -7.57 -3.85 4.07
N LEU A 149 -6.36 -3.30 4.25
CA LEU A 149 -6.14 -1.97 4.79
C LEU A 149 -5.53 -1.07 3.71
N GLY A 150 -6.07 0.14 3.59
CA GLY A 150 -5.46 1.24 2.86
C GLY A 150 -5.15 2.39 3.82
N GLY A 151 -4.07 3.12 3.59
CA GLY A 151 -3.74 4.25 4.46
C GLY A 151 -2.45 4.98 4.10
N THR A 152 -2.08 5.92 4.97
CA THR A 152 -0.78 6.59 4.92
C THR A 152 -0.07 6.47 6.26
N PHE A 153 1.25 6.36 6.24
CA PHE A 153 2.06 6.43 7.45
C PHE A 153 3.31 7.25 7.24
N VAL A 154 3.83 7.80 8.33
CA VAL A 154 5.05 8.58 8.36
C VAL A 154 6.09 7.77 9.12
N ILE A 155 7.24 7.54 8.48
CA ILE A 155 8.46 7.15 9.20
C ILE A 155 9.00 8.44 9.80
N GLN A 156 8.75 8.67 11.09
CA GLN A 156 9.08 9.91 11.80
C GLN A 156 10.56 9.99 12.17
N LYS A 157 11.18 8.85 12.45
CA LYS A 157 12.62 8.70 12.71
C LYS A 157 13.16 7.40 12.14
N GLY A 158 14.47 7.35 11.94
CA GLY A 158 15.18 6.19 11.40
C GLY A 158 15.41 6.29 9.90
N LYS A 159 15.68 5.14 9.28
CA LYS A 159 15.93 4.99 7.85
C LYS A 159 15.16 3.81 7.28
N ALA A 160 14.96 3.79 5.97
CA ALA A 160 14.30 2.70 5.25
C ALA A 160 15.08 2.26 4.00
N LYS A 161 14.99 0.96 3.69
CA LYS A 161 15.38 0.41 2.39
C LYS A 161 14.25 0.64 1.40
N ILE A 162 14.58 1.28 0.28
CA ILE A 162 13.68 1.45 -0.86
C ILE A 162 14.29 0.94 -2.16
N HIS A 163 13.49 0.86 -3.23
CA HIS A 163 13.99 0.89 -4.60
C HIS A 163 13.34 1.97 -5.47
N ILE A 164 14.02 2.32 -6.56
CA ILE A 164 13.47 3.05 -7.70
C ILE A 164 13.80 2.25 -8.98
N MET A 165 12.83 2.07 -9.86
CA MET A 165 13.08 1.46 -11.18
C MET A 165 14.05 2.33 -12.00
N PRO A 166 15.00 1.73 -12.76
CA PRO A 166 15.78 2.47 -13.75
C PRO A 166 14.90 3.24 -14.74
N ARG A 167 15.45 4.33 -15.29
CA ARG A 167 14.79 5.16 -16.32
C ARG A 167 14.44 4.37 -17.58
N GLU A 168 15.20 3.32 -17.88
CA GLU A 168 15.04 2.47 -19.05
C GLU A 168 14.65 1.06 -18.61
N PHE A 169 13.61 0.51 -19.25
CA PHE A 169 13.22 -0.89 -19.06
C PHE A 169 14.35 -1.83 -19.50
N SER A 170 14.43 -3.01 -18.86
CA SER A 170 15.40 -4.03 -19.25
C SER A 170 15.29 -4.38 -20.75
N VAL A 171 16.44 -4.54 -21.40
CA VAL A 171 16.55 -4.97 -22.80
C VAL A 171 16.47 -6.50 -22.95
N CYS A 172 16.58 -7.24 -21.85
CA CYS A 172 16.43 -8.68 -21.77
C CYS A 172 15.33 -9.08 -20.77
N PRO A 173 14.71 -10.27 -20.93
CA PRO A 173 13.68 -10.75 -20.00
C PRO A 173 14.23 -10.89 -18.56
N LEU A 174 13.46 -10.44 -17.56
CA LEU A 174 13.75 -10.63 -16.13
C LEU A 174 12.86 -11.74 -15.56
N ASN A 175 13.42 -12.93 -15.37
CA ASN A 175 12.69 -14.19 -15.13
C ASN A 175 12.76 -14.66 -13.67
N THR A 176 13.58 -14.02 -12.84
CA THR A 176 13.78 -14.37 -11.43
C THR A 176 13.70 -13.12 -10.54
N ASN A 177 13.41 -13.29 -9.24
CA ASN A 177 13.46 -12.17 -8.29
C ASN A 177 14.87 -11.56 -8.21
N ASP A 178 15.93 -12.37 -8.35
CA ASP A 178 17.30 -11.87 -8.36
C ASP A 178 17.60 -11.03 -9.62
N GLU A 179 17.14 -11.43 -10.81
CA GLU A 179 17.23 -10.61 -12.02
C GLU A 179 16.49 -9.27 -11.86
N VAL A 180 15.27 -9.29 -11.28
CA VAL A 180 14.52 -8.07 -10.98
C VAL A 180 15.26 -7.21 -9.95
N ASN A 181 15.72 -7.78 -8.84
CA ASN A 181 16.40 -7.06 -7.77
C ASN A 181 17.75 -6.46 -8.21
N ASN A 182 18.47 -7.11 -9.13
CA ASN A 182 19.70 -6.61 -9.74
C ASN A 182 19.44 -5.49 -10.75
N TRP A 183 18.28 -5.48 -11.43
CA TRP A 183 17.86 -4.38 -12.30
C TRP A 183 17.38 -3.16 -11.49
N LEU A 184 16.69 -3.38 -10.37
CA LEU A 184 16.18 -2.32 -9.49
C LEU A 184 17.30 -1.56 -8.76
N LYS A 185 17.21 -0.22 -8.73
CA LYS A 185 18.16 0.61 -7.97
C LYS A 185 17.70 0.72 -6.54
N HIS A 186 18.47 0.13 -5.63
CA HIS A 186 18.20 0.10 -4.20
C HIS A 186 18.89 1.26 -3.48
N PHE A 187 18.21 1.82 -2.47
CA PHE A 187 18.72 2.92 -1.65
C PHE A 187 18.37 2.71 -0.18
N GLU A 188 19.21 3.25 0.70
CA GLU A 188 18.85 3.54 2.08
C GLU A 188 18.54 5.04 2.18
N VAL A 189 17.34 5.38 2.65
CA VAL A 189 16.80 6.75 2.73
C VAL A 189 16.38 7.09 4.16
N SER A 190 16.34 8.37 4.50
CA SER A 190 16.17 8.87 5.87
C SER A 190 14.78 9.44 6.13
N ALA A 191 14.30 9.27 7.37
CA ALA A 191 13.13 9.98 7.86
C ALA A 191 13.32 11.52 7.84
N PRO A 192 12.24 12.32 7.67
CA PRO A 192 10.85 11.90 7.56
C PRO A 192 10.49 11.38 6.15
N LEU A 193 9.75 10.28 6.09
CA LEU A 193 9.19 9.72 4.84
C LEU A 193 7.67 9.58 4.99
N ILE A 194 6.91 10.11 4.05
CA ILE A 194 5.46 9.94 3.96
C ILE A 194 5.17 8.78 3.00
N CYS A 195 4.58 7.72 3.51
CA CYS A 195 4.31 6.48 2.81
C CYS A 195 2.81 6.30 2.56
N GLN A 196 2.46 5.76 1.40
CA GLN A 196 1.11 5.39 0.99
C GLN A 196 1.09 3.88 0.81
N SER A 197 0.21 3.20 1.55
CA SER A 197 0.24 1.75 1.70
C SER A 197 -1.11 1.12 1.41
N VAL A 198 -1.06 0.00 0.70
CA VAL A 198 -2.19 -0.90 0.48
C VAL A 198 -1.73 -2.32 0.81
N LEU A 199 -2.52 -3.02 1.62
CA LEU A 199 -2.29 -4.43 1.95
C LEU A 199 -3.61 -5.22 1.97
N VAL A 200 -3.52 -6.52 1.67
CA VAL A 200 -4.63 -7.48 1.74
C VAL A 200 -4.16 -8.68 2.54
N SER A 201 -4.86 -9.04 3.62
CA SER A 201 -4.44 -10.12 4.55
C SER A 201 -4.14 -11.42 3.82
N ARG A 202 -5.04 -11.80 2.91
CA ARG A 202 -5.06 -13.03 2.10
C ARG A 202 -5.71 -12.71 0.75
N ASP A 203 -5.11 -13.17 -0.35
CA ASP A 203 -5.72 -13.02 -1.69
C ASP A 203 -7.00 -13.90 -1.79
N PRO A 204 -8.18 -13.34 -2.16
CA PRO A 204 -9.40 -14.10 -2.41
C PRO A 204 -9.42 -14.84 -3.77
N GLY A 205 -8.29 -14.93 -4.48
CA GLY A 205 -8.16 -15.61 -5.78
C GLY A 205 -8.12 -14.65 -6.98
N LEU A 206 -7.86 -13.36 -6.73
CA LEU A 206 -7.85 -12.27 -7.71
C LEU A 206 -6.48 -12.01 -8.33
N ASP A 207 -5.43 -12.71 -7.90
CA ASP A 207 -4.03 -12.51 -8.31
C ASP A 207 -3.56 -11.09 -7.98
N LEU A 208 -3.50 -10.83 -6.67
CA LEU A 208 -3.24 -9.53 -6.08
C LEU A 208 -1.77 -9.33 -5.71
N ARG A 209 -1.37 -8.06 -5.63
CA ARG A 209 -0.19 -7.63 -4.87
C ARG A 209 -0.62 -7.42 -3.40
N VAL A 210 -0.32 -8.39 -2.53
CA VAL A 210 -0.82 -8.43 -1.13
C VAL A 210 -0.20 -7.40 -0.19
N GLU A 211 0.97 -6.85 -0.52
CA GLU A 211 1.60 -5.71 0.16
C GLU A 211 2.19 -4.80 -0.93
N HIS A 212 1.84 -3.51 -0.93
CA HIS A 212 2.44 -2.54 -1.83
C HIS A 212 2.50 -1.14 -1.18
N THR A 213 3.70 -0.58 -1.03
CA THR A 213 3.91 0.71 -0.35
C THR A 213 4.94 1.54 -1.08
N HIS A 214 4.58 2.78 -1.43
CA HIS A 214 5.50 3.78 -1.97
C HIS A 214 5.62 4.95 -0.98
N CYS A 215 6.79 5.55 -0.88
CA CYS A 215 7.04 6.71 -0.02
C CYS A 215 7.59 7.90 -0.82
N PHE A 216 7.36 9.10 -0.31
CA PHE A 216 7.91 10.37 -0.77
C PHE A 216 8.33 11.24 0.42
N SER A 217 9.05 12.34 0.17
CA SER A 217 9.45 13.28 1.20
C SER A 217 9.56 14.71 0.67
N HIS A 218 9.60 15.67 1.59
CA HIS A 218 9.91 17.07 1.30
C HIS A 218 11.41 17.35 1.08
N HIS A 219 12.27 16.33 1.22
CA HIS A 219 13.73 16.43 1.05
C HIS A 219 14.27 15.71 -0.19
N GLY A 220 13.39 15.16 -1.03
CA GLY A 220 13.73 14.60 -2.35
C GLY A 220 13.97 13.09 -2.39
N GLU A 221 13.81 12.40 -1.26
CA GLU A 221 13.89 10.94 -1.18
C GLU A 221 12.51 10.29 -1.32
N GLY A 222 12.43 9.16 -2.02
CA GLY A 222 11.18 8.44 -2.26
C GLY A 222 11.35 7.27 -3.21
N GLY A 223 10.40 6.35 -3.19
CA GLY A 223 10.43 5.11 -3.96
C GLY A 223 9.58 4.01 -3.33
N HIS A 224 9.76 2.78 -3.78
CA HIS A 224 9.07 1.60 -3.27
C HIS A 224 9.70 1.13 -1.95
N TYR A 225 8.91 0.96 -0.89
CA TYR A 225 9.37 0.63 0.46
C TYR A 225 9.44 -0.88 0.71
N TYR A 226 10.54 -1.34 1.32
CA TYR A 226 10.68 -2.70 1.84
C TYR A 226 10.50 -2.76 3.37
N ILE A 227 11.39 -2.10 4.11
CA ILE A 227 11.53 -2.21 5.57
C ILE A 227 12.40 -1.06 6.10
N ASP A 228 12.31 -0.75 7.40
CA ASP A 228 13.32 0.08 8.06
C ASP A 228 14.69 -0.63 8.16
N THR A 229 15.77 0.15 8.16
CA THR A 229 17.14 -0.34 8.37
C THR A 229 17.74 0.07 9.71
N THR A 230 16.98 0.79 10.53
CA THR A 230 17.37 1.25 11.88
C THR A 230 16.35 0.78 12.93
N PRO A 231 16.24 -0.54 13.19
CA PRO A 231 15.19 -1.11 14.03
C PRO A 231 15.11 -0.48 15.42
N ASP A 232 16.26 -0.24 16.07
CA ASP A 232 16.34 0.25 17.46
C ASP A 232 15.90 1.72 17.66
N SER A 233 15.69 2.47 16.57
CA SER A 233 15.39 3.91 16.61
C SER A 233 14.28 4.36 15.66
N VAL A 234 13.68 3.43 14.90
CA VAL A 234 12.56 3.74 14.02
C VAL A 234 11.32 4.14 14.82
N GLU A 235 10.64 5.20 14.37
CA GLU A 235 9.35 5.64 14.90
C GLU A 235 8.36 5.80 13.75
N TYR A 236 7.20 5.16 13.85
CA TYR A 236 6.12 5.18 12.87
C TYR A 236 4.87 5.84 13.43
N LEU A 237 4.17 6.61 12.59
CA LEU A 237 2.82 7.12 12.82
C LEU A 237 1.96 6.90 11.57
N GLY A 238 0.99 6.00 11.62
CA GLY A 238 0.09 5.66 10.51
C GLY A 238 -1.38 5.93 10.79
N TYR A 239 -2.12 6.17 9.71
CA TYR A 239 -3.58 6.31 9.68
C TYR A 239 -4.15 5.39 8.59
N PHE A 240 -4.95 4.42 8.99
CA PHE A 240 -5.44 3.34 8.14
C PHE A 240 -6.96 3.16 8.23
N MET A 241 -7.55 2.64 7.15
CA MET A 241 -8.96 2.25 7.06
C MET A 241 -9.10 0.83 6.49
N PRO A 242 -10.03 0.01 7.00
CA PRO A 242 -10.46 -1.20 6.31
C PRO A 242 -11.22 -0.85 5.02
N ALA A 243 -10.97 -1.61 3.97
CA ALA A 243 -11.74 -1.54 2.73
C ALA A 243 -12.94 -2.50 2.78
N GLU A 244 -14.12 -2.02 2.41
CA GLU A 244 -15.34 -2.85 2.31
C GLU A 244 -15.34 -3.73 1.05
N PHE A 245 -14.71 -3.22 -0.03
CA PHE A 245 -14.69 -3.87 -1.33
C PHE A 245 -13.29 -3.83 -1.96
N ILE A 246 -12.97 -4.86 -2.73
CA ILE A 246 -11.83 -4.86 -3.64
C ILE A 246 -12.31 -4.99 -5.10
N TYR A 247 -11.70 -4.21 -5.97
CA TYR A 247 -11.98 -4.18 -7.40
C TYR A 247 -10.73 -4.58 -8.19
N ARG A 248 -10.82 -5.68 -8.94
CA ARG A 248 -9.78 -6.15 -9.86
C ARG A 248 -10.12 -5.70 -11.29
N ILE A 249 -9.23 -4.91 -11.88
CA ILE A 249 -9.40 -4.32 -13.22
C ILE A 249 -8.20 -4.73 -14.10
N ASP A 250 -8.48 -5.14 -15.34
CA ASP A 250 -7.47 -5.61 -16.31
C ASP A 250 -6.48 -6.64 -15.73
N ARG A 251 -7.02 -7.70 -15.11
CA ARG A 251 -6.20 -8.80 -14.56
C ARG A 251 -5.37 -9.45 -15.67
N PRO A 252 -4.06 -9.70 -15.47
CA PRO A 252 -3.26 -10.51 -16.40
C PRO A 252 -3.87 -11.90 -16.63
N LYS A 253 -3.98 -12.30 -17.91
CA LYS A 253 -4.44 -13.65 -18.29
C LYS A 253 -3.38 -14.72 -18.02
N GLU A 254 -2.11 -14.32 -18.12
CA GLU A 254 -0.92 -15.08 -17.77
C GLU A 254 -0.25 -14.39 -16.58
N THR A 255 0.25 -15.15 -15.62
CA THR A 255 0.77 -14.61 -14.35
C THR A 255 1.89 -15.46 -13.76
N HIS A 256 2.66 -14.87 -12.84
CA HIS A 256 3.80 -15.47 -12.16
C HIS A 256 4.04 -14.82 -10.78
N GLY A 257 4.82 -15.49 -9.92
CA GLY A 257 5.24 -14.95 -8.62
C GLY A 257 6.38 -13.92 -8.66
N VAL A 258 7.07 -13.80 -9.80
CA VAL A 258 8.28 -12.95 -9.94
C VAL A 258 7.98 -11.46 -9.79
N GLY A 259 8.87 -10.73 -9.11
CA GLY A 259 8.83 -9.25 -8.98
C GLY A 259 7.75 -8.71 -8.04
N ARG A 260 7.30 -9.52 -7.07
CA ARG A 260 6.26 -9.18 -6.09
C ARG A 260 6.79 -8.76 -4.72
N ASP A 261 8.10 -8.65 -4.58
CA ASP A 261 8.79 -8.12 -3.38
C ASP A 261 8.72 -6.59 -3.37
#